data_AF-A0A3S0TFN7-F1
#
_entry.id   AF-A0A3S0TFN7-F1
#
_cell.length_a   1.000
_cell.length_b   1.000
_cell.length_c   1.000
_cell.angle_alpha   90.00
_cell.angle_beta   90.00
_cell.angle_gamma   90.00
#
_symmetry.space_group_name_H-M   'P 1'
#
loop_
_entity.id
_entity.type
_entity.pdbx_description
1 polymer ?
#
loop_
_entity_poly.entity_id
_entity_poly.type
_entity_poly.pdbx_seq_one_letter_code
_entity_poly.pdbx_strand_id
1 'polypeptide(L)'
;MPADKLFVTEDLSYAKLVELADKQNISNAAFNGLLWGLLGTTLGTTERHFSYGATLAAADPGCAPHFARSFVHIDWIDGESIVQAEETSLEDGFNKRFHRIETDFDAMAADVRQLFNCLAALRAQLAARLEEIKTELNAINGDIAACCKKDSGTPVYNPPVQYPYPWITAVDPGYYKPQVPGYDPYGPVINPGNYRVPGYAPDYTKPWSSDPVNPFDINAVNEFDQSSVTRSTRDPNVAIVAGMRARRIEAGTFNGKQVEVWSTPAGIVMTPLDSRGAAAGTRVGWTNPTVSSTAEFVGWAQANDKRVTEGLGQRGFTVAQLNQKFGDERLASGATVGSFLSQLPSGAMLKSAKQAGALVVDQATASIVRDQTASETVIGLVGLMPGDQAVEKAQVATLKSVPDAVGKGLAKIGITTVGQLAKADPQQLATKLRDAGVSASIADTTGWAVQAQMLQGLAGK
;
A
#
# COMPACT_ATOMS: atom_id res chain seq x y z
N MET A 1 -16.91 36.92 20.23
CA MET A 1 -15.90 38.00 20.25
C MET A 1 -15.29 38.08 18.86
N PRO A 2 -15.20 39.24 18.22
CA PRO A 2 -14.56 39.34 16.91
C PRO A 2 -13.03 39.14 17.07
N ALA A 3 -12.39 38.47 16.10
CA ALA A 3 -11.01 37.96 16.21
C ALA A 3 -9.94 39.06 16.34
N ASP A 4 -10.28 40.29 15.97
CA ASP A 4 -9.49 41.51 16.15
C ASP A 4 -9.43 41.99 17.61
N LYS A 5 -10.29 41.47 18.49
CA LYS A 5 -10.33 41.81 19.92
C LYS A 5 -9.73 40.73 20.84
N LEU A 6 -9.25 39.62 20.28
CA LEU A 6 -8.55 38.59 21.05
C LEU A 6 -7.06 38.89 21.05
N PHE A 7 -6.52 39.28 22.22
CA PHE A 7 -5.11 39.56 22.41
C PHE A 7 -4.42 38.34 23.04
N VAL A 8 -3.34 37.87 22.40
CA VAL A 8 -2.52 36.73 22.85
C VAL A 8 -1.44 37.19 23.84
N THR A 9 -0.95 38.42 23.67
CA THR A 9 -0.13 39.19 24.62
C THR A 9 -0.65 40.63 24.68
N GLU A 10 -0.07 41.47 25.54
CA GLU A 10 -0.43 42.91 25.64
C GLU A 10 -0.37 43.64 24.29
N ASP A 11 0.49 43.18 23.37
CA ASP A 11 0.81 43.89 22.12
C ASP A 11 0.41 43.12 20.85
N LEU A 12 -0.04 41.87 20.98
CA LEU A 12 -0.18 40.93 19.86
C LEU A 12 -1.59 40.36 19.78
N SER A 13 -2.38 40.82 18.80
CA SER A 13 -3.70 40.26 18.53
C SER A 13 -3.61 38.94 17.76
N TYR A 14 -4.62 38.08 17.94
CA TYR A 14 -4.74 36.81 17.23
C TYR A 14 -4.71 37.00 15.71
N ALA A 15 -5.43 38.01 15.20
CA ALA A 15 -5.41 38.34 13.77
C ALA A 15 -4.00 38.67 13.24
N LYS A 16 -3.19 39.38 14.04
CA LYS A 16 -1.80 39.71 13.68
C LYS A 16 -0.88 38.51 13.78
N LEU A 17 -1.18 37.57 14.68
CA LEU A 17 -0.49 36.28 14.79
C LEU A 17 -0.71 35.43 13.53
N VAL A 18 -1.96 35.34 13.05
CA VAL A 18 -2.32 34.63 11.82
C VAL A 18 -1.63 35.26 10.60
N GLU A 19 -1.64 36.58 10.50
CA GLU A 19 -0.96 37.30 9.41
C GLU A 19 0.56 37.02 9.40
N LEU A 20 1.18 36.94 10.58
CA LEU A 20 2.60 36.59 10.73
C LEU A 20 2.87 35.14 10.32
N ALA A 21 1.97 34.21 10.67
CA ALA A 21 2.09 32.81 10.30
C ALA A 21 2.03 32.62 8.78
N ASP A 22 1.08 33.27 8.13
CA ASP A 22 0.95 33.27 6.67
C ASP A 22 2.19 33.87 6.00
N LYS A 23 2.68 35.02 6.49
CA LYS A 23 3.92 35.65 5.97
C LYS A 23 5.16 34.77 6.10
N GLN A 24 5.21 33.93 7.13
CA GLN A 24 6.34 33.03 7.40
C GLN A 24 6.12 31.62 6.84
N ASN A 25 5.02 31.39 6.10
CA ASN A 25 4.68 30.08 5.54
C ASN A 25 4.60 28.97 6.62
N ILE A 26 4.16 29.33 7.83
CA ILE A 26 4.01 28.38 8.94
C ILE A 26 2.75 27.56 8.68
N SER A 27 2.87 26.23 8.72
CA SER A 27 1.70 25.35 8.54
C SER A 27 0.68 25.55 9.66
N ASN A 28 -0.60 25.33 9.37
CA ASN A 28 -1.68 25.43 10.38
C ASN A 28 -1.41 24.59 11.64
N ALA A 29 -0.77 23.42 11.48
CA ALA A 29 -0.38 22.56 12.60
C ALA A 29 0.70 23.21 13.48
N ALA A 30 1.75 23.77 12.88
CA ALA A 30 2.81 24.46 13.60
C ALA A 30 2.32 25.77 14.26
N PHE A 31 1.43 26.50 13.56
CA PHE A 31 0.77 27.69 14.11
C PHE A 31 -0.07 27.36 15.34
N ASN A 32 -0.90 26.30 15.27
CA ASN A 32 -1.69 25.85 16.41
C ASN A 32 -0.80 25.45 17.59
N GLY A 33 0.31 24.74 17.35
CA GLY A 33 1.27 24.39 18.40
C GLY A 33 1.87 25.62 19.10
N LEU A 34 2.27 26.63 18.33
CA LEU A 34 2.79 27.90 18.85
C LEU A 34 1.74 28.67 19.65
N LEU A 35 0.53 28.79 19.12
CA LEU A 35 -0.58 29.51 19.76
C LEU A 35 -0.93 28.88 21.11
N TRP A 36 -1.08 27.56 21.18
CA TRP A 36 -1.38 26.85 22.43
C TRP A 36 -0.23 26.95 23.42
N GLY A 37 1.03 26.88 22.96
CA GLY A 37 2.19 27.13 23.80
C GLY A 37 2.19 28.53 24.41
N LEU A 38 1.86 29.55 23.60
CA LEU A 38 1.81 30.94 24.07
C LEU A 38 0.67 31.15 25.08
N LEU A 39 -0.54 30.68 24.76
CA LEU A 39 -1.70 30.78 25.65
C LEU A 39 -1.48 30.03 26.97
N GLY A 40 -0.80 28.88 26.93
CA GLY A 40 -0.41 28.14 28.14
C GLY A 40 0.55 28.90 29.05
N THR A 41 1.41 29.77 28.48
CA THR A 41 2.29 30.64 29.29
C THR A 41 1.61 31.89 29.83
N THR A 42 0.65 32.48 29.10
CA THR A 42 0.00 33.73 29.50
C THR A 42 -1.24 33.56 30.37
N LEU A 43 -2.01 32.46 30.22
CA LEU A 43 -3.27 32.27 30.95
C LEU A 43 -3.13 31.49 32.27
N GLY A 44 -1.91 31.08 32.63
CA GLY A 44 -1.65 30.26 33.82
C GLY A 44 -1.99 28.78 33.62
N THR A 45 -1.54 27.95 34.57
CA THR A 45 -1.77 26.50 34.56
C THR A 45 -3.23 26.21 34.87
N THR A 46 -4.04 26.06 33.83
CA THR A 46 -5.34 25.40 33.93
C THR A 46 -5.12 23.90 34.04
N GLU A 47 -5.96 23.22 34.81
CA GLU A 47 -5.95 21.76 34.89
C GLU A 47 -6.15 21.19 33.47
N ARG A 48 -5.16 20.43 32.97
CA ARG A 48 -5.25 19.81 31.65
C ARG A 48 -6.17 18.61 31.73
N HIS A 49 -7.29 18.69 31.01
CA HIS A 49 -8.14 17.53 30.74
C HIS A 49 -7.88 17.03 29.33
N PHE A 50 -7.59 15.72 29.21
CA PHE A 50 -7.51 15.08 27.91
C PHE A 50 -8.92 14.84 27.35
N SER A 51 -9.15 15.33 26.13
CA SER A 51 -10.34 14.99 25.35
C SER A 51 -9.92 14.73 23.91
N TYR A 52 -10.47 13.68 23.29
CA TYR A 52 -10.25 13.41 21.87
C TYR A 52 -10.76 14.56 21.01
N GLY A 53 -10.02 14.91 19.96
CA GLY A 53 -10.42 15.96 19.01
C GLY A 53 -11.72 15.62 18.25
N ALA A 54 -12.02 14.34 18.08
CA ALA A 54 -13.34 13.85 17.70
C ALA A 54 -13.62 12.49 18.37
N THR A 55 -14.91 12.21 18.60
CA THR A 55 -15.35 10.92 19.10
C THR A 55 -15.18 9.84 18.05
N LEU A 56 -14.58 8.71 18.42
CA LEU A 56 -14.61 7.51 17.60
C LEU A 56 -16.01 6.89 17.71
N ALA A 57 -16.77 6.87 16.62
CA ALA A 57 -18.11 6.30 16.63
C ALA A 57 -18.02 4.78 16.94
N ALA A 58 -18.90 4.29 17.81
CA ALA A 58 -18.96 2.87 18.15
C ALA A 58 -19.42 2.00 16.96
N ALA A 59 -20.19 2.59 16.04
CA ALA A 59 -20.59 1.98 14.78
C ALA A 59 -20.73 3.08 13.72
N ASP A 60 -20.43 2.73 12.48
CA ASP A 60 -20.73 3.55 11.31
C ASP A 60 -21.93 2.93 10.57
N PRO A 61 -23.10 3.59 10.53
CA PRO A 61 -24.26 3.10 9.80
C PRO A 61 -23.99 2.85 8.31
N GLY A 62 -23.03 3.56 7.71
CA GLY A 62 -22.60 3.36 6.32
C GLY A 62 -21.74 2.10 6.11
N CYS A 63 -21.41 1.40 7.18
CA CYS A 63 -20.65 0.14 7.18
C CYS A 63 -21.52 -1.08 7.52
N ALA A 64 -22.82 -0.89 7.71
CA ALA A 64 -23.74 -2.00 7.87
C ALA A 64 -23.86 -2.77 6.54
N PRO A 65 -23.88 -4.11 6.56
CA PRO A 65 -24.13 -4.90 5.36
C PRO A 65 -25.54 -4.61 4.83
N HIS A 66 -25.67 -4.53 3.51
CA HIS A 66 -26.94 -4.29 2.83
C HIS A 66 -27.45 -5.51 2.06
N PHE A 67 -26.67 -6.59 2.00
CA PHE A 67 -27.04 -7.82 1.32
C PHE A 67 -28.34 -8.39 1.88
N ALA A 68 -29.32 -8.49 0.99
CA ALA A 68 -30.56 -9.23 1.21
C ALA A 68 -30.66 -10.30 0.13
N ARG A 69 -30.72 -11.56 0.55
CA ARG A 69 -30.86 -12.71 -0.35
C ARG A 69 -32.14 -12.57 -1.18
N SER A 70 -32.02 -12.54 -2.50
CA SER A 70 -33.16 -12.48 -3.43
C SER A 70 -33.51 -13.86 -4.00
N PHE A 71 -32.55 -14.78 -4.07
CA PHE A 71 -32.79 -16.13 -4.56
C PHE A 71 -33.29 -17.07 -3.45
N VAL A 72 -34.55 -17.50 -3.55
CA VAL A 72 -35.13 -18.55 -2.70
C VAL A 72 -35.36 -19.79 -3.57
N HIS A 73 -34.76 -20.91 -3.17
CA HIS A 73 -34.98 -22.19 -3.84
C HIS A 73 -36.20 -22.89 -3.21
N ILE A 74 -37.07 -23.40 -4.08
CA ILE A 74 -38.10 -24.36 -3.70
C ILE A 74 -37.64 -25.70 -4.27
N ASP A 75 -37.52 -26.70 -3.40
CA ASP A 75 -37.07 -28.03 -3.77
C ASP A 75 -37.99 -28.63 -4.84
N TRP A 76 -37.40 -29.28 -5.83
CA TRP A 76 -38.16 -29.99 -6.85
C TRP A 76 -38.62 -31.35 -6.33
N ILE A 77 -39.87 -31.68 -6.67
CA ILE A 77 -40.46 -32.99 -6.41
C ILE A 77 -40.33 -33.81 -7.70
N ASP A 78 -39.65 -34.95 -7.61
CA ASP A 78 -39.45 -35.84 -8.74
C ASP A 78 -40.79 -36.32 -9.32
N GLY A 79 -40.92 -36.32 -10.64
CA GLY A 79 -42.16 -36.66 -11.34
C GLY A 79 -43.29 -35.63 -11.26
N GLU A 80 -43.16 -34.56 -10.46
CA GLU A 80 -44.19 -33.50 -10.33
C GLU A 80 -43.70 -32.12 -10.80
N SER A 81 -42.47 -31.75 -10.44
CA SER A 81 -41.91 -30.44 -10.80
C SER A 81 -41.40 -30.43 -12.23
N ILE A 82 -41.85 -29.44 -13.01
CA ILE A 82 -41.34 -29.21 -14.36
C ILE A 82 -40.14 -28.28 -14.25
N VAL A 83 -39.01 -28.69 -14.84
CA VAL A 83 -37.80 -27.89 -14.83
C VAL A 83 -37.53 -27.36 -16.24
N GLN A 84 -37.52 -26.04 -16.40
CA GLN A 84 -37.40 -25.38 -17.70
C GLN A 84 -36.42 -24.21 -17.69
N ALA A 85 -35.82 -23.94 -18.85
CA ALA A 85 -34.82 -22.88 -19.02
C ALA A 85 -35.45 -21.48 -19.01
N GLU A 86 -36.53 -21.31 -19.79
CA GLU A 86 -37.24 -20.05 -19.95
C GLU A 86 -38.29 -19.83 -18.85
N GLU A 87 -38.61 -18.55 -18.59
CA GLU A 87 -39.69 -18.18 -17.70
C GLU A 87 -41.05 -18.45 -18.36
N THR A 88 -41.99 -18.98 -17.58
CA THR A 88 -43.40 -19.08 -17.99
C THR A 88 -44.28 -18.21 -17.10
N SER A 89 -45.55 -18.07 -17.46
CA SER A 89 -46.52 -17.35 -16.64
C SER A 89 -46.76 -17.97 -15.26
N LEU A 90 -46.37 -19.23 -15.05
CA LEU A 90 -46.58 -19.97 -13.82
C LEU A 90 -45.31 -20.11 -12.98
N GLU A 91 -44.13 -20.16 -13.62
CA GLU A 91 -42.87 -20.45 -12.93
C GLU A 91 -41.67 -19.66 -13.48
N ASP A 92 -40.83 -19.20 -12.54
CA ASP A 92 -39.51 -18.68 -12.86
C ASP A 92 -38.62 -19.81 -13.40
N GLY A 93 -38.20 -19.69 -14.65
CA GLY A 93 -37.24 -20.60 -15.30
C GLY A 93 -35.83 -20.51 -14.73
N PHE A 94 -34.97 -21.47 -15.08
CA PHE A 94 -33.57 -21.53 -14.62
C PHE A 94 -32.80 -20.24 -14.87
N ASN A 95 -32.93 -19.65 -16.06
CA ASN A 95 -32.15 -18.46 -16.41
C ASN A 95 -32.43 -17.31 -15.44
N LYS A 96 -33.71 -17.08 -15.11
CA LYS A 96 -34.10 -16.05 -14.15
C LYS A 96 -33.60 -16.36 -12.73
N ARG A 97 -33.62 -17.63 -12.32
CA ARG A 97 -33.06 -18.08 -11.04
C ARG A 97 -31.54 -17.86 -10.97
N PHE A 98 -30.81 -18.19 -12.03
CA PHE A 98 -29.37 -17.93 -12.12
C PHE A 98 -29.06 -16.44 -12.09
N HIS A 99 -29.81 -15.60 -12.80
CA HIS A 99 -29.62 -14.15 -12.71
C HIS A 99 -29.87 -13.59 -11.30
N ARG A 100 -30.81 -14.16 -10.53
CA ARG A 100 -30.97 -13.80 -9.10
C ARG A 100 -29.78 -14.24 -8.25
N ILE A 101 -29.23 -15.43 -8.51
CA ILE A 101 -28.02 -15.91 -7.84
C ILE A 101 -26.81 -15.01 -8.17
N GLU A 102 -26.64 -14.63 -9.44
CA GLU A 102 -25.61 -13.68 -9.88
C GLU A 102 -25.77 -12.33 -9.18
N THR A 103 -27.01 -11.81 -9.12
CA THR A 103 -27.33 -10.57 -8.40
C THR A 103 -26.99 -10.68 -6.91
N ASP A 104 -27.29 -11.82 -6.27
CA ASP A 104 -26.95 -12.06 -4.87
C ASP A 104 -25.42 -12.08 -4.66
N PHE A 105 -24.65 -12.71 -5.57
CA PHE A 105 -23.19 -12.71 -5.51
C PHE A 105 -22.58 -11.32 -5.70
N ASP A 106 -23.10 -10.54 -6.65
CA ASP A 106 -22.64 -9.17 -6.88
C ASP A 106 -22.91 -8.27 -5.66
N ALA A 107 -24.06 -8.43 -5.03
CA ALA A 107 -24.42 -7.72 -3.80
C ALA A 107 -23.50 -8.11 -2.63
N MET A 108 -23.22 -9.40 -2.42
CA MET A 108 -22.25 -9.84 -1.42
C MET A 108 -20.84 -9.30 -1.69
N ALA A 109 -20.41 -9.28 -2.96
CA ALA A 109 -19.10 -8.75 -3.35
C ALA A 109 -19.01 -7.22 -3.12
N ALA A 110 -20.12 -6.49 -3.29
CA ALA A 110 -20.19 -5.07 -2.94
C ALA A 110 -20.07 -4.85 -1.43
N ASP A 111 -20.80 -5.62 -0.62
CA ASP A 111 -20.75 -5.55 0.84
C ASP A 111 -19.35 -5.88 1.39
N VAL A 112 -18.68 -6.91 0.87
CA VAL A 112 -17.32 -7.27 1.29
C VAL A 112 -16.33 -6.15 0.97
N ARG A 113 -16.42 -5.54 -0.22
CA ARG A 113 -15.59 -4.38 -0.57
C ARG A 113 -15.85 -3.20 0.36
N GLN A 114 -17.11 -2.91 0.66
CA GLN A 114 -17.50 -1.85 1.58
C GLN A 114 -16.94 -2.11 2.99
N LEU A 115 -17.03 -3.36 3.48
CA LEU A 115 -16.47 -3.77 4.77
C LEU A 115 -14.96 -3.52 4.85
N PHE A 116 -14.19 -3.86 3.81
CA PHE A 116 -12.75 -3.60 3.79
C PHE A 116 -12.42 -2.11 3.77
N ASN A 117 -13.19 -1.29 3.04
CA ASN A 117 -13.04 0.16 3.07
C ASN A 117 -13.33 0.73 4.47
N CYS A 118 -14.39 0.25 5.12
CA CYS A 118 -14.74 0.61 6.48
C CYS A 118 -13.65 0.21 7.49
N LEU A 119 -13.07 -0.98 7.36
CA LEU A 119 -11.97 -1.42 8.21
C LEU A 119 -10.72 -0.55 8.01
N ALA A 120 -10.40 -0.17 6.77
CA ALA A 120 -9.30 0.75 6.48
C ALA A 120 -9.54 2.13 7.12
N ALA A 121 -10.77 2.66 7.02
CA ALA A 121 -11.16 3.92 7.65
C ALA A 121 -11.05 3.86 9.17
N LEU A 122 -11.54 2.78 9.81
CA LEU A 122 -11.41 2.57 11.25
C LEU A 122 -9.95 2.53 11.69
N ARG A 123 -9.08 1.83 10.94
CA ARG A 123 -7.63 1.78 11.23
C ARG A 123 -6.99 3.16 11.15
N ALA A 124 -7.34 3.96 10.15
CA ALA A 124 -6.85 5.33 10.01
C ALA A 124 -7.32 6.23 11.16
N GLN A 125 -8.60 6.15 11.53
CA GLN A 125 -9.15 6.90 12.65
C GLN A 125 -8.48 6.50 13.98
N LEU A 126 -8.30 5.20 14.22
CA LEU A 126 -7.61 4.69 15.42
C LEU A 126 -6.16 5.18 15.48
N ALA A 127 -5.42 5.13 14.38
CA ALA A 127 -4.05 5.63 14.31
C ALA A 127 -3.98 7.12 14.67
N ALA A 128 -4.91 7.93 14.15
CA ALA A 128 -5.01 9.35 14.50
C ALA A 128 -5.27 9.57 16.00
N ARG A 129 -6.17 8.79 16.62
CA ARG A 129 -6.45 8.88 18.07
C ARG A 129 -5.23 8.48 18.92
N LEU A 130 -4.48 7.48 18.50
CA LEU A 130 -3.25 7.07 19.18
C LEU A 130 -2.16 8.15 19.10
N GLU A 131 -2.06 8.86 17.97
CA GLU A 131 -1.12 9.97 17.83
C GLU A 131 -1.51 11.19 18.70
N GLU A 132 -2.82 11.46 18.86
CA GLU A 132 -3.32 12.46 19.83
C GLU A 132 -2.92 12.08 21.26
N ILE A 133 -3.16 10.83 21.67
CA ILE A 133 -2.77 10.34 23.00
C ILE A 133 -1.26 10.47 23.21
N LYS A 134 -0.46 10.05 22.24
CA LYS A 134 1.01 10.16 22.29
C LYS A 134 1.46 11.61 22.43
N THR A 135 0.83 12.53 21.70
CA THR A 135 1.13 13.96 21.76
C THR A 135 0.87 14.52 23.15
N GLU A 136 -0.27 14.19 23.74
CA GLU A 136 -0.65 14.64 25.07
C GLU A 136 0.22 14.00 26.17
N LEU A 137 0.56 12.71 26.06
CA LEU A 137 1.51 12.06 26.97
C LEU A 137 2.89 12.73 26.93
N ASN A 138 3.39 13.07 25.74
CA ASN A 138 4.65 13.79 25.59
C ASN A 138 4.58 15.19 26.20
N ALA A 139 3.43 15.87 26.08
CA ALA A 139 3.22 17.17 26.68
C ALA A 139 3.20 17.09 28.23
N ILE A 140 2.48 16.11 28.80
CA ILE A 140 2.47 15.83 30.25
C ILE A 140 3.89 15.52 30.76
N ASN A 141 4.65 14.70 30.03
CA ASN A 141 6.05 14.42 30.37
C ASN A 141 6.91 15.70 30.38
N GLY A 142 6.68 16.60 29.42
CA GLY A 142 7.31 17.92 29.38
C GLY A 142 6.98 18.77 30.61
N ASP A 143 5.70 18.80 30.99
CA ASP A 143 5.20 19.54 32.15
C ASP A 143 5.80 19.00 33.46
N ILE A 144 5.84 17.67 33.65
CA ILE A 144 6.46 17.02 34.81
C ILE A 144 7.95 17.37 34.87
N ALA A 145 8.67 17.26 33.75
CA ALA A 145 10.09 17.59 33.69
C ALA A 145 10.35 19.07 34.04
N ALA A 146 9.49 19.99 33.60
CA ALA A 146 9.58 21.40 33.93
C ALA A 146 9.28 21.68 35.41
N CYS A 147 8.25 21.05 35.96
CA CYS A 147 7.89 21.13 37.38
C CYS A 147 9.03 20.65 38.28
N CYS A 148 9.57 19.46 38.02
CA CYS A 148 10.62 18.85 38.84
C CYS A 148 12.01 19.48 38.66
N LYS A 149 12.23 20.30 37.61
CA LYS A 149 13.48 21.04 37.42
C LYS A 149 13.56 22.35 38.22
N LYS A 150 12.43 22.91 38.66
CA LYS A 150 12.41 24.23 39.32
C LYS A 150 13.12 24.24 40.68
N ASP A 151 13.28 23.08 41.33
CA ASP A 151 13.81 23.00 42.70
C ASP A 151 15.18 22.32 42.83
N SER A 152 15.70 21.63 41.80
CA SER A 152 16.83 20.70 41.98
C SER A 152 18.21 21.24 41.62
N GLY A 153 18.34 22.36 40.89
CA GLY A 153 19.63 22.98 40.51
C GLY A 153 20.61 22.07 39.73
N THR A 154 20.23 20.82 39.47
CA THR A 154 21.05 19.78 38.82
C THR A 154 20.39 19.39 37.50
N PRO A 155 21.16 19.30 36.40
CA PRO A 155 20.63 18.87 35.12
C PRO A 155 20.22 17.39 35.21
N VAL A 156 18.90 17.14 35.23
CA VAL A 156 18.35 15.78 35.18
C VAL A 156 18.59 15.21 33.78
N TYR A 157 19.35 14.13 33.71
CA TYR A 157 19.48 13.28 32.51
C TYR A 157 18.15 12.54 32.30
N ASN A 158 17.44 12.83 31.23
CA ASN A 158 16.31 12.01 30.80
C ASN A 158 16.90 10.76 30.12
N PRO A 159 16.85 9.56 30.74
CA PRO A 159 17.19 8.36 30.02
C PRO A 159 16.24 8.22 28.82
N PRO A 160 16.72 7.74 27.66
CA PRO A 160 15.88 7.50 26.52
C PRO A 160 14.72 6.57 26.92
N VAL A 161 13.50 6.94 26.52
CA VAL A 161 12.31 6.12 26.73
C VAL A 161 12.54 4.76 26.04
N GLN A 162 12.84 3.73 26.85
CA GLN A 162 12.81 2.35 26.39
C GLN A 162 11.36 1.91 26.40
N TYR A 163 10.79 1.66 25.22
CA TYR A 163 9.50 0.98 25.13
C TYR A 163 9.71 -0.47 25.56
N PRO A 164 9.04 -0.98 26.61
CA PRO A 164 9.02 -2.40 26.86
C PRO A 164 8.42 -3.08 25.64
N TYR A 165 9.16 -4.05 25.08
CA TYR A 165 8.65 -4.91 24.02
C TYR A 165 7.30 -5.48 24.44
N PRO A 166 6.27 -5.47 23.57
CA PRO A 166 5.06 -6.21 23.87
C PRO A 166 5.42 -7.69 23.92
N TRP A 167 5.54 -8.25 25.11
CA TRP A 167 5.42 -9.68 25.31
C TRP A 167 3.99 -10.07 24.93
N ILE A 168 3.77 -10.28 23.64
CA ILE A 168 2.79 -11.27 23.22
C ILE A 168 3.40 -12.59 23.69
N THR A 169 3.17 -12.93 24.96
CA THR A 169 3.10 -14.35 25.29
C THR A 169 2.06 -14.89 24.34
N ALA A 170 2.50 -15.70 23.39
CA ALA A 170 1.59 -16.49 22.59
C ALA A 170 0.73 -17.23 23.62
N VAL A 171 -0.48 -16.72 23.84
CA VAL A 171 -1.54 -17.53 24.38
C VAL A 171 -1.71 -18.56 23.31
N ASP A 172 -1.10 -19.72 23.54
CA ASP A 172 -1.33 -20.92 22.76
C ASP A 172 -2.84 -21.00 22.56
N PRO A 173 -3.37 -20.83 21.32
CA PRO A 173 -4.79 -20.95 21.10
C PRO A 173 -5.11 -22.42 21.32
N GLY A 174 -5.37 -22.76 22.58
CA GLY A 174 -5.75 -24.08 23.00
C GLY A 174 -6.87 -24.55 22.11
N TYR A 175 -6.54 -25.53 21.27
CA TYR A 175 -7.39 -26.52 20.64
C TYR A 175 -8.88 -26.42 21.00
N TYR A 176 -9.58 -25.43 20.46
CA TYR A 176 -11.04 -25.46 20.32
C TYR A 176 -11.33 -25.78 18.86
N LYS A 177 -11.27 -27.07 18.53
CA LYS A 177 -11.99 -27.57 17.36
C LYS A 177 -13.48 -27.53 17.70
N PRO A 178 -14.34 -26.83 16.95
CA PRO A 178 -15.77 -27.06 17.03
C PRO A 178 -16.00 -28.54 16.71
N GLN A 179 -16.60 -29.29 17.63
CA GLN A 179 -17.11 -30.62 17.32
C GLN A 179 -18.29 -30.44 16.36
N VAL A 180 -18.02 -30.56 15.07
CA VAL A 180 -19.06 -30.76 14.06
C VAL A 180 -19.58 -32.20 14.25
N PRO A 181 -20.88 -32.42 14.50
CA PRO A 181 -21.43 -33.76 14.59
C PRO A 181 -21.23 -34.51 13.25
N GLY A 182 -20.47 -35.61 13.33
CA GLY A 182 -20.26 -36.68 12.34
C GLY A 182 -20.67 -36.40 10.89
N TYR A 183 -19.74 -35.90 10.08
CA TYR A 183 -19.72 -36.19 8.64
C TYR A 183 -18.83 -37.42 8.45
N ASP A 184 -19.43 -38.55 8.07
CA ASP A 184 -18.72 -39.77 7.68
C ASP A 184 -18.32 -39.65 6.20
N PRO A 185 -17.03 -39.42 5.87
CA PRO A 185 -16.60 -39.27 4.49
C PRO A 185 -16.53 -40.61 3.72
N TYR A 186 -16.86 -41.73 4.37
CA TYR A 186 -16.88 -43.05 3.73
C TYR A 186 -18.22 -43.72 4.03
N GLY A 187 -19.17 -43.59 3.10
CA GLY A 187 -20.47 -44.28 3.16
C GLY A 187 -20.36 -45.79 3.46
N PRO A 188 -21.49 -46.45 3.77
CA PRO A 188 -21.54 -47.68 4.57
C PRO A 188 -20.57 -48.75 4.09
N VAL A 189 -19.60 -49.08 4.94
CA VAL A 189 -18.57 -50.08 4.68
C VAL A 189 -19.18 -51.48 4.79
N ILE A 190 -19.30 -52.15 3.66
CA ILE A 190 -19.52 -53.60 3.60
C ILE A 190 -18.25 -54.28 4.10
N ASN A 191 -18.38 -55.08 5.15
CA ASN A 191 -17.33 -55.88 5.77
C ASN A 191 -16.80 -56.96 4.81
N PRO A 192 -15.46 -57.05 4.63
CA PRO A 192 -14.85 -58.37 4.64
C PRO A 192 -13.53 -58.38 5.45
N GLY A 193 -13.58 -59.07 6.59
CA GLY A 193 -12.72 -60.22 6.87
C GLY A 193 -11.19 -60.04 6.82
N ASN A 194 -10.60 -60.05 8.02
CA ASN A 194 -9.37 -60.75 8.39
C ASN A 194 -8.29 -60.93 7.31
N TYR A 195 -7.34 -59.98 7.24
CA TYR A 195 -5.96 -60.29 6.88
C TYR A 195 -5.00 -59.61 7.86
N ARG A 196 -4.44 -60.40 8.77
CA ARG A 196 -3.24 -60.00 9.55
C ARG A 196 -2.01 -60.40 8.72
N VAL A 197 -1.17 -59.42 8.38
CA VAL A 197 0.22 -59.69 8.00
C VAL A 197 1.10 -59.38 9.21
N PRO A 198 1.85 -60.35 9.76
CA PRO A 198 2.81 -60.12 10.85
C PRO A 198 4.15 -59.65 10.29
N GLY A 199 4.70 -58.59 10.88
CA GLY A 199 6.10 -58.20 10.68
C GLY A 199 6.27 -56.86 9.98
N TYR A 200 6.09 -55.77 10.72
CA TYR A 200 6.76 -54.50 10.42
C TYR A 200 6.96 -53.75 11.74
N ALA A 201 8.21 -53.73 12.21
CA ALA A 201 8.63 -52.80 13.25
C ALA A 201 8.75 -51.39 12.62
N PRO A 202 8.36 -50.30 13.29
CA PRO A 202 8.50 -48.97 12.73
C PRO A 202 9.96 -48.52 12.82
N ASP A 203 10.63 -48.53 11.67
CA ASP A 203 11.87 -47.79 11.43
C ASP A 203 11.52 -46.29 11.32
N TYR A 204 11.86 -45.52 12.35
CA TYR A 204 11.74 -44.07 12.41
C TYR A 204 12.87 -43.38 11.64
N THR A 205 13.09 -43.78 10.39
CA THR A 205 13.91 -43.01 9.47
C THR A 205 13.31 -43.08 8.08
N LYS A 206 12.65 -42.01 7.62
CA LYS A 206 13.07 -41.30 6.40
C LYS A 206 12.23 -40.05 6.09
N PRO A 207 12.83 -39.11 5.32
CA PRO A 207 12.44 -37.72 5.20
C PRO A 207 11.73 -37.44 3.88
N TRP A 208 10.51 -36.90 3.92
CA TRP A 208 9.87 -36.32 2.74
C TRP A 208 8.95 -35.16 3.16
N SER A 209 9.48 -33.95 3.07
CA SER A 209 8.75 -32.83 2.48
C SER A 209 9.72 -32.10 1.55
N SER A 210 10.10 -32.77 0.46
CA SER A 210 10.68 -32.11 -0.69
C SER A 210 9.57 -31.32 -1.40
N ASP A 211 9.22 -30.19 -0.82
CA ASP A 211 8.44 -29.17 -1.53
C ASP A 211 9.46 -28.25 -2.23
N PRO A 212 9.38 -28.02 -3.55
CA PRO A 212 10.30 -27.14 -4.24
C PRO A 212 10.03 -25.69 -3.81
N VAL A 213 10.87 -25.22 -2.90
CA VAL A 213 11.20 -23.82 -2.63
C VAL A 213 10.01 -22.98 -2.15
N ASN A 214 9.57 -23.21 -0.91
CA ASN A 214 9.03 -22.10 -0.13
C ASN A 214 10.21 -21.25 0.38
N PRO A 215 10.45 -20.04 -0.16
CA PRO A 215 11.54 -19.18 0.33
C PRO A 215 11.33 -18.71 1.78
N PHE A 216 10.18 -19.01 2.39
CA PHE A 216 9.79 -18.64 3.75
C PHE A 216 9.86 -19.80 4.75
N ASP A 217 10.83 -20.71 4.61
CA ASP A 217 11.09 -21.72 5.65
C ASP A 217 11.57 -21.05 6.95
N ILE A 218 10.61 -20.80 7.84
CA ILE A 218 10.81 -20.08 9.10
C ILE A 218 11.59 -20.91 10.13
N ASN A 219 11.76 -22.21 9.88
CA ASN A 219 12.55 -23.09 10.75
C ASN A 219 14.06 -22.88 10.60
N ALA A 220 14.49 -22.07 9.62
CA ALA A 220 15.88 -21.69 9.42
C ALA A 220 16.28 -20.40 10.17
N VAL A 221 15.43 -19.90 11.06
CA VAL A 221 15.68 -18.73 11.91
C VAL A 221 16.37 -19.19 13.20
N ASN A 222 17.69 -19.34 13.17
CA ASN A 222 18.49 -19.59 14.35
C ASN A 222 18.96 -18.23 14.91
N GLU A 223 18.63 -17.95 16.17
CA GLU A 223 18.95 -16.75 16.96
C GLU A 223 17.97 -15.56 16.82
N PHE A 224 17.08 -15.44 17.80
CA PHE A 224 16.32 -14.22 18.11
C PHE A 224 17.26 -13.21 18.79
N ASP A 225 17.98 -12.43 17.99
CA ASP A 225 18.60 -11.21 18.49
C ASP A 225 17.53 -10.11 18.64
N GLN A 226 17.75 -9.17 19.57
CA GLN A 226 16.85 -8.06 19.92
C GLN A 226 16.70 -7.00 18.81
N SER A 227 17.17 -7.28 17.59
CA SER A 227 16.93 -6.41 16.43
C SER A 227 15.46 -6.46 16.03
N SER A 228 14.89 -5.31 15.67
CA SER A 228 13.50 -5.18 15.20
C SER A 228 13.18 -5.91 13.89
N VAL A 229 14.15 -6.65 13.34
CA VAL A 229 14.16 -7.30 12.03
C VAL A 229 14.76 -8.70 12.18
N THR A 230 13.93 -9.73 12.04
CA THR A 230 14.38 -11.12 12.02
C THR A 230 14.50 -11.59 10.57
N ARG A 231 15.72 -11.68 10.03
CA ARG A 231 15.95 -12.00 8.61
C ARG A 231 15.87 -13.49 8.31
N SER A 232 15.46 -13.82 7.09
CA SER A 232 15.65 -15.14 6.52
C SER A 232 17.15 -15.39 6.28
N THR A 233 17.63 -16.56 6.70
CA THR A 233 19.01 -17.02 6.45
C THR A 233 19.25 -17.39 4.98
N ARG A 234 18.18 -17.59 4.19
CA ARG A 234 18.23 -17.98 2.78
C ARG A 234 18.09 -16.79 1.82
N ASP A 235 17.28 -15.80 2.19
CA ASP A 235 17.10 -14.57 1.41
C ASP A 235 17.21 -13.35 2.33
N PRO A 236 18.31 -12.57 2.28
CA PRO A 236 18.49 -11.39 3.13
C PRO A 236 17.48 -10.27 2.86
N ASN A 237 16.70 -10.37 1.78
CA ASN A 237 15.60 -9.46 1.46
C ASN A 237 14.25 -9.95 2.00
N VAL A 238 14.19 -11.02 2.78
CA VAL A 238 12.99 -11.47 3.47
C VAL A 238 13.23 -11.42 4.97
N ALA A 239 12.30 -10.85 5.73
CA ALA A 239 12.39 -10.79 7.17
C ALA A 239 11.01 -10.81 7.84
N ILE A 240 11.00 -10.93 9.16
CA ILE A 240 9.90 -10.51 10.02
C ILE A 240 10.29 -9.14 10.61
N VAL A 241 9.50 -8.11 10.31
CA VAL A 241 9.71 -6.74 10.80
C VAL A 241 8.49 -6.34 11.61
N ALA A 242 8.70 -5.97 12.88
CA ALA A 242 7.63 -5.66 13.82
C ALA A 242 6.53 -6.76 13.86
N GLY A 243 6.94 -8.03 13.87
CA GLY A 243 6.03 -9.18 13.91
C GLY A 243 5.33 -9.52 12.59
N MET A 244 5.60 -8.79 11.52
CA MET A 244 4.97 -9.01 10.21
C MET A 244 5.98 -9.51 9.18
N ARG A 245 5.53 -10.40 8.28
CA ARG A 245 6.32 -10.78 7.11
C ARG A 245 6.64 -9.54 6.29
N ALA A 246 7.90 -9.40 5.91
CA ALA A 246 8.41 -8.22 5.26
C ALA A 246 9.36 -8.61 4.13
N ARG A 247 9.36 -7.80 3.07
CA ARG A 247 10.36 -7.88 2.01
C ARG A 247 11.19 -6.60 2.00
N ARG A 248 12.51 -6.72 2.09
CA ARG A 248 13.43 -5.58 2.02
C ARG A 248 13.28 -4.94 0.65
N ILE A 249 12.99 -3.65 0.68
CA ILE A 249 12.91 -2.79 -0.48
C ILE A 249 14.32 -2.28 -0.81
N GLU A 250 14.96 -1.65 0.17
CA GLU A 250 16.26 -1.03 -0.02
C GLU A 250 17.01 -0.88 1.32
N ALA A 251 18.31 -0.62 1.24
CA ALA A 251 19.14 -0.12 2.32
C ALA A 251 19.80 1.19 1.86
N GLY A 252 19.87 2.20 2.73
CA GLY A 252 20.46 3.49 2.39
C GLY A 252 20.59 4.42 3.58
N THR A 253 20.92 5.68 3.31
CA THR A 253 21.04 6.72 4.34
C THR A 253 19.78 7.57 4.37
N PHE A 254 19.14 7.70 5.53
CA PHE A 254 18.04 8.64 5.78
C PHE A 254 18.38 9.49 7.01
N ASN A 255 18.35 10.82 6.87
CA ASN A 255 18.79 11.77 7.90
C ASN A 255 20.15 11.41 8.52
N GLY A 256 21.12 11.05 7.68
CA GLY A 256 22.49 10.68 8.09
C GLY A 256 22.61 9.30 8.78
N LYS A 257 21.52 8.56 8.96
CA LYS A 257 21.53 7.21 9.56
C LYS A 257 21.35 6.15 8.48
N GLN A 258 22.10 5.05 8.57
CA GLN A 258 21.87 3.89 7.71
C GLN A 258 20.59 3.19 8.14
N VAL A 259 19.68 2.99 7.19
CA VAL A 259 18.37 2.39 7.39
C VAL A 259 18.10 1.37 6.29
N GLU A 260 17.21 0.45 6.59
CA GLU A 260 16.57 -0.41 5.62
C GLU A 260 15.09 -0.10 5.54
N VAL A 261 14.57 -0.17 4.33
CA VAL A 261 13.18 0.04 4.03
C VAL A 261 12.57 -1.33 3.75
N TRP A 262 11.46 -1.63 4.41
CA TRP A 262 10.78 -2.91 4.34
C TRP A 262 9.33 -2.72 3.90
N SER A 263 8.86 -3.55 2.97
CA SER A 263 7.44 -3.66 2.63
C SER A 263 6.80 -4.71 3.52
N THR A 264 5.77 -4.32 4.28
CA THR A 264 4.98 -5.20 5.16
C THR A 264 3.48 -5.12 4.78
N PRO A 265 2.64 -6.07 5.21
CA PRO A 265 1.18 -5.96 5.07
C PRO A 265 0.55 -4.71 5.70
N ALA A 266 1.23 -4.06 6.65
CA ALA A 266 0.77 -2.82 7.26
C ALA A 266 1.33 -1.55 6.59
N GLY A 267 2.17 -1.70 5.57
CA GLY A 267 2.81 -0.60 4.86
C GLY A 267 4.34 -0.67 4.93
N ILE A 268 4.98 0.48 4.70
CA ILE A 268 6.43 0.60 4.66
C ILE A 268 6.98 0.82 6.08
N VAL A 269 8.01 0.07 6.45
CA VAL A 269 8.71 0.22 7.73
C VAL A 269 10.17 0.51 7.47
N MET A 270 10.69 1.56 8.10
CA MET A 270 12.12 1.87 8.10
C MET A 270 12.75 1.37 9.39
N THR A 271 13.80 0.57 9.29
CA THR A 271 14.56 0.05 10.44
C THR A 271 16.01 0.49 10.33
N PRO A 272 16.75 0.66 11.45
CA PRO A 272 18.20 0.85 11.36
C PRO A 272 18.85 -0.30 10.59
N LEU A 273 19.79 0.00 9.71
CA LEU A 273 20.61 -1.02 9.06
C LEU A 273 21.57 -1.57 10.14
N ASP A 274 21.37 -2.82 10.53
CA ASP A 274 22.27 -3.49 11.46
C ASP A 274 23.55 -3.96 10.75
N SER A 275 24.64 -4.13 11.51
CA SER A 275 25.94 -4.59 11.00
C SER A 275 25.91 -6.00 10.39
N ARG A 276 24.80 -6.73 10.55
CA ARG A 276 24.53 -8.05 9.96
C ARG A 276 23.79 -7.99 8.62
N GLY A 277 23.30 -6.81 8.22
CA GLY A 277 22.67 -6.61 6.93
C GLY A 277 23.64 -6.89 5.78
N ALA A 278 23.16 -7.59 4.75
CA ALA A 278 23.92 -7.82 3.51
C ALA A 278 24.62 -6.53 3.07
N ALA A 279 25.92 -6.64 2.77
CA ALA A 279 26.78 -5.51 2.43
C ALA A 279 26.05 -4.53 1.50
N ALA A 280 26.10 -3.24 1.84
CA ALA A 280 25.44 -2.10 1.20
C ALA A 280 25.75 -1.88 -0.29
N GLY A 281 26.27 -2.89 -1.00
CA GLY A 281 26.72 -2.83 -2.38
C GLY A 281 25.84 -3.53 -3.41
N THR A 282 24.93 -4.44 -3.03
CA THR A 282 23.96 -4.97 -4.00
C THR A 282 22.81 -3.98 -4.09
N ARG A 283 22.91 -3.01 -5.02
CA ARG A 283 21.78 -2.21 -5.48
C ARG A 283 20.67 -3.18 -5.88
N VAL A 284 19.74 -3.47 -4.98
CA VAL A 284 18.51 -4.14 -5.38
C VAL A 284 17.79 -3.06 -6.17
N GLY A 285 17.71 -3.23 -7.49
CA GLY A 285 16.97 -2.35 -8.38
C GLY A 285 15.48 -2.45 -8.09
N TRP A 286 15.08 -2.06 -6.87
CA TRP A 286 13.72 -2.12 -6.43
C TRP A 286 12.96 -1.08 -7.22
N THR A 287 12.03 -1.57 -8.02
CA THR A 287 11.03 -0.76 -8.65
C THR A 287 9.75 -1.02 -7.87
N ASN A 288 9.09 0.03 -7.39
CA ASN A 288 7.81 -0.11 -6.70
C ASN A 288 6.89 -0.99 -7.56
N PRO A 289 6.25 -2.05 -7.02
CA PRO A 289 5.38 -2.92 -7.79
C PRO A 289 4.32 -2.16 -8.58
N THR A 290 3.79 -1.08 -8.01
CA THR A 290 2.84 -0.17 -8.66
C THR A 290 3.46 0.51 -9.88
N VAL A 291 4.71 0.97 -9.79
CA VAL A 291 5.45 1.57 -10.92
C VAL A 291 5.65 0.53 -12.02
N SER A 292 6.08 -0.68 -11.66
CA SER A 292 6.31 -1.75 -12.63
C SER A 292 5.03 -2.20 -13.33
N SER A 293 3.94 -2.41 -12.57
CA SER A 293 2.64 -2.80 -13.13
C SER A 293 2.05 -1.70 -14.01
N THR A 294 2.23 -0.43 -13.61
CA THR A 294 1.79 0.73 -14.39
C THR A 294 2.59 0.86 -15.68
N ALA A 295 3.91 0.69 -15.62
CA ALA A 295 4.78 0.71 -16.78
C ALA A 295 4.40 -0.37 -17.80
N GLU A 296 4.01 -1.54 -17.31
CA GLU A 296 3.56 -2.64 -18.15
C GLU A 296 2.24 -2.32 -18.88
N PHE A 297 1.25 -1.78 -18.17
CA PHE A 297 0.00 -1.32 -18.78
C PHE A 297 0.26 -0.20 -19.80
N VAL A 298 1.12 0.77 -19.48
CA VAL A 298 1.49 1.85 -20.41
C VAL A 298 2.21 1.29 -21.64
N GLY A 299 3.08 0.30 -21.46
CA GLY A 299 3.76 -0.39 -22.56
C GLY A 299 2.77 -1.10 -23.48
N TRP A 300 1.80 -1.82 -22.90
CA TRP A 300 0.69 -2.41 -23.65
C TRP A 300 -0.11 -1.34 -24.40
N ALA A 301 -0.49 -0.25 -23.73
CA ALA A 301 -1.29 0.82 -24.32
C ALA A 301 -0.57 1.48 -25.51
N GLN A 302 0.73 1.72 -25.40
CA GLN A 302 1.54 2.28 -26.47
C GLN A 302 1.71 1.32 -27.66
N ALA A 303 1.97 0.04 -27.39
CA ALA A 303 2.13 -0.98 -28.43
C ALA A 303 0.84 -1.26 -29.20
N ASN A 304 -0.31 -1.08 -28.55
CA ASN A 304 -1.62 -1.42 -29.10
C ASN A 304 -2.45 -0.20 -29.53
N ASP A 305 -1.89 1.01 -29.47
CA ASP A 305 -2.63 2.25 -29.71
C ASP A 305 -3.38 2.28 -31.05
N LYS A 306 -2.71 1.86 -32.13
CA LYS A 306 -3.30 1.76 -33.46
C LYS A 306 -4.44 0.72 -33.50
N ARG A 307 -4.18 -0.48 -32.97
CA ARG A 307 -5.15 -1.59 -32.91
C ARG A 307 -6.41 -1.20 -32.13
N VAL A 308 -6.23 -0.53 -30.99
CA VAL A 308 -7.34 -0.04 -30.15
C VAL A 308 -8.15 1.03 -30.89
N THR A 309 -7.47 2.01 -31.49
CA THR A 309 -8.14 3.12 -32.18
C THR A 309 -8.89 2.66 -33.43
N GLU A 310 -8.33 1.71 -34.19
CA GLU A 310 -9.01 1.07 -35.32
C GLU A 310 -10.18 0.18 -34.84
N GLY A 311 -10.01 -0.50 -33.71
CA GLY A 311 -11.00 -1.43 -33.16
C GLY A 311 -12.20 -0.77 -32.48
N LEU A 312 -12.05 0.42 -31.90
CA LEU A 312 -13.12 1.12 -31.17
C LEU A 312 -13.63 2.37 -31.90
N GLY A 313 -12.95 2.80 -32.96
CA GLY A 313 -13.34 3.92 -33.80
C GLY A 313 -12.46 5.16 -33.60
N GLN A 314 -12.13 5.82 -34.71
CA GLN A 314 -11.21 6.97 -34.74
C GLN A 314 -11.75 8.25 -34.06
N ARG A 315 -13.05 8.30 -33.72
CA ARG A 315 -13.68 9.46 -33.07
C ARG A 315 -13.49 9.48 -31.54
N GLY A 316 -12.78 8.50 -30.99
CA GLY A 316 -12.62 8.29 -29.56
C GLY A 316 -13.61 7.26 -29.01
N PHE A 317 -13.32 6.78 -27.81
CA PHE A 317 -14.03 5.70 -27.13
C PHE A 317 -13.96 5.90 -25.61
N THR A 318 -14.90 5.33 -24.87
CA THR A 318 -14.91 5.41 -23.40
C THR A 318 -13.98 4.37 -22.76
N VAL A 319 -13.59 4.60 -21.50
CA VAL A 319 -12.91 3.57 -20.69
C VAL A 319 -13.72 2.28 -20.63
N ALA A 320 -15.05 2.36 -20.51
CA ALA A 320 -15.94 1.20 -20.52
C ALA A 320 -15.83 0.38 -21.81
N GLN A 321 -15.82 1.04 -22.97
CA GLN A 321 -15.66 0.38 -24.27
C GLN A 321 -14.28 -0.25 -24.43
N LEU A 322 -13.23 0.43 -23.96
CA LEU A 322 -11.88 -0.11 -23.92
C LEU A 322 -11.81 -1.38 -23.07
N ASN A 323 -12.41 -1.33 -21.87
CA ASN A 323 -12.45 -2.45 -20.95
C ASN A 323 -13.28 -3.62 -21.49
N GLN A 324 -14.44 -3.35 -22.07
CA GLN A 324 -15.29 -4.40 -22.64
C GLN A 324 -14.59 -5.17 -23.76
N LYS A 325 -13.81 -4.49 -24.60
CA LYS A 325 -13.19 -5.11 -25.77
C LYS A 325 -11.83 -5.73 -25.50
N PHE A 326 -11.03 -5.11 -24.62
CA PHE A 326 -9.64 -5.49 -24.39
C PHE A 326 -9.33 -5.84 -22.93
N GLY A 327 -10.32 -5.76 -22.03
CA GLY A 327 -10.11 -5.92 -20.59
C GLY A 327 -9.60 -7.29 -20.18
N ASP A 328 -9.91 -8.35 -20.94
CA ASP A 328 -9.46 -9.72 -20.67
C ASP A 328 -8.02 -10.00 -21.14
N GLU A 329 -7.39 -9.07 -21.87
CA GLU A 329 -6.01 -9.26 -22.31
C GLU A 329 -5.06 -9.29 -21.12
N ARG A 330 -4.21 -10.31 -21.09
CA ARG A 330 -3.20 -10.48 -20.04
C ARG A 330 -1.92 -9.75 -20.40
N LEU A 331 -1.38 -9.05 -19.42
CA LEU A 331 -0.03 -8.50 -19.44
C LEU A 331 0.99 -9.61 -19.07
N ALA A 332 2.28 -9.35 -19.26
CA ALA A 332 3.36 -10.27 -18.92
C ALA A 332 3.41 -10.65 -17.41
N SER A 333 2.95 -9.78 -16.51
CA SER A 333 2.77 -10.06 -15.09
C SER A 333 1.59 -10.97 -14.77
N GLY A 334 0.73 -11.26 -15.76
CA GLY A 334 -0.51 -12.01 -15.59
C GLY A 334 -1.70 -11.13 -15.17
N ALA A 335 -1.49 -9.86 -14.83
CA ALA A 335 -2.56 -8.89 -14.63
C ALA A 335 -3.35 -8.68 -15.93
N THR A 336 -4.62 -8.31 -15.83
CA THR A 336 -5.45 -8.02 -17.01
C THR A 336 -5.46 -6.53 -17.30
N VAL A 337 -5.62 -6.13 -18.56
CA VAL A 337 -5.85 -4.73 -18.95
C VAL A 337 -7.01 -4.14 -18.14
N GLY A 338 -8.05 -4.93 -17.91
CA GLY A 338 -9.23 -4.51 -17.15
C GLY A 338 -8.95 -4.19 -15.69
N SER A 339 -7.97 -4.83 -15.03
CA SER A 339 -7.62 -4.48 -13.65
C SER A 339 -7.08 -3.05 -13.51
N PHE A 340 -6.42 -2.52 -14.54
CA PHE A 340 -5.95 -1.14 -14.56
C PHE A 340 -7.08 -0.17 -14.94
N LEU A 341 -7.88 -0.53 -15.96
CA LEU A 341 -9.00 0.30 -16.42
C LEU A 341 -10.11 0.45 -15.37
N SER A 342 -10.29 -0.55 -14.49
CA SER A 342 -11.26 -0.49 -13.39
C SER A 342 -11.00 0.65 -12.41
N GLN A 343 -9.79 1.21 -12.41
CA GLN A 343 -9.39 2.33 -11.55
C GLN A 343 -9.75 3.70 -12.15
N LEU A 344 -10.15 3.73 -13.43
CA LEU A 344 -10.52 4.93 -14.15
C LEU A 344 -12.05 5.10 -14.20
N PRO A 345 -12.57 6.33 -14.31
CA PRO A 345 -14.00 6.54 -14.52
C PRO A 345 -14.46 5.91 -15.84
N SER A 346 -15.42 4.99 -15.78
CA SER A 346 -15.87 4.20 -16.95
C SER A 346 -16.39 5.06 -18.11
N GLY A 347 -17.00 6.21 -17.81
CA GLY A 347 -17.49 7.18 -18.80
C GLY A 347 -16.44 8.14 -19.37
N ALA A 348 -15.19 8.09 -18.91
CA ALA A 348 -14.15 8.98 -19.41
C ALA A 348 -13.87 8.72 -20.89
N MET A 349 -13.93 9.78 -21.71
CA MET A 349 -13.65 9.71 -23.15
C MET A 349 -12.15 9.73 -23.42
N LEU A 350 -11.71 8.77 -24.21
CA LEU A 350 -10.33 8.54 -24.63
C LEU A 350 -10.23 8.75 -26.14
N LYS A 351 -9.18 9.44 -26.59
CA LYS A 351 -8.83 9.58 -28.00
C LYS A 351 -7.91 8.47 -28.49
N SER A 352 -7.23 7.78 -27.57
CA SER A 352 -6.23 6.76 -27.88
C SER A 352 -5.96 5.89 -26.65
N ALA A 353 -5.31 4.73 -26.85
CA ALA A 353 -4.89 3.88 -25.74
C ALA A 353 -3.77 4.56 -24.94
N LYS A 354 -2.88 5.33 -25.60
CA LYS A 354 -1.85 6.13 -24.92
C LYS A 354 -2.45 7.09 -23.88
N GLN A 355 -3.62 7.67 -24.16
CA GLN A 355 -4.32 8.52 -23.19
C GLN A 355 -4.80 7.71 -21.97
N ALA A 356 -5.27 6.48 -22.16
CA ALA A 356 -5.58 5.59 -21.03
C ALA A 356 -4.33 5.31 -20.19
N GLY A 357 -3.19 5.07 -20.84
CA GLY A 357 -1.88 4.94 -20.18
C GLY A 357 -1.56 6.12 -19.27
N ALA A 358 -1.69 7.34 -19.77
CA ALA A 358 -1.46 8.55 -18.99
C ALA A 358 -2.41 8.67 -17.78
N LEU A 359 -3.70 8.37 -17.95
CA LEU A 359 -4.67 8.41 -16.85
C LEU A 359 -4.37 7.36 -15.76
N VAL A 360 -3.90 6.16 -16.15
CA VAL A 360 -3.47 5.14 -15.17
C VAL A 360 -2.23 5.61 -14.42
N VAL A 361 -1.27 6.27 -15.07
CA VAL A 361 -0.13 6.89 -14.39
C VAL A 361 -0.58 7.95 -13.38
N ASP A 362 -1.52 8.82 -13.75
CA ASP A 362 -2.05 9.85 -12.85
C ASP A 362 -2.75 9.23 -11.63
N GLN A 363 -3.55 8.18 -11.85
CA GLN A 363 -4.26 7.47 -10.79
C GLN A 363 -3.31 6.71 -9.86
N ALA A 364 -2.31 6.01 -10.42
CA ALA A 364 -1.25 5.33 -9.66
C ALA A 364 -0.40 6.34 -8.86
N THR A 365 -0.15 7.51 -9.41
CA THR A 365 0.55 8.58 -8.68
C THR A 365 -0.33 9.10 -7.55
N ALA A 366 -1.61 9.34 -7.80
CA ALA A 366 -2.56 9.79 -6.78
C ALA A 366 -2.74 8.76 -5.65
N SER A 367 -2.69 7.45 -5.94
CA SER A 367 -2.75 6.43 -4.90
C SER A 367 -1.50 6.45 -4.01
N ILE A 368 -0.31 6.64 -4.59
CA ILE A 368 0.94 6.78 -3.82
C ILE A 368 0.94 8.07 -2.99
N VAL A 369 0.44 9.20 -3.51
CA VAL A 369 0.36 10.45 -2.72
C VAL A 369 -0.57 10.31 -1.52
N ARG A 370 -1.70 9.60 -1.68
CA ARG A 370 -2.62 9.34 -0.56
C ARG A 370 -1.98 8.50 0.54
N ASP A 371 -1.00 7.67 0.18
CA ASP A 371 -0.12 6.96 1.11
C ASP A 371 1.09 7.84 1.43
N GLN A 372 0.90 8.84 2.32
CA GLN A 372 1.93 9.85 2.66
C GLN A 372 3.30 9.24 3.03
N THR A 373 3.34 8.03 3.59
CA THR A 373 4.58 7.35 3.95
C THR A 373 5.31 6.82 2.71
N ALA A 374 4.57 6.43 1.68
CA ALA A 374 5.13 5.96 0.42
C ALA A 374 5.70 7.09 -0.44
N SER A 375 5.14 8.31 -0.41
CA SER A 375 5.63 9.42 -1.26
C SER A 375 7.04 9.89 -0.86
N GLU A 376 7.28 10.18 0.42
CA GLU A 376 8.60 10.58 0.93
C GLU A 376 9.64 9.47 0.74
N THR A 377 9.23 8.24 1.01
CA THR A 377 10.10 7.08 0.83
C THR A 377 10.43 6.87 -0.65
N VAL A 378 9.46 6.96 -1.55
CA VAL A 378 9.71 6.81 -3.00
C VAL A 378 10.66 7.90 -3.49
N ILE A 379 10.49 9.16 -3.10
CA ILE A 379 11.42 10.24 -3.48
C ILE A 379 12.85 9.93 -3.00
N GLY A 380 13.01 9.54 -1.72
CA GLY A 380 14.31 9.15 -1.16
C GLY A 380 14.92 7.89 -1.80
N LEU A 381 14.10 6.88 -2.11
CA LEU A 381 14.55 5.63 -2.74
C LEU A 381 15.08 5.87 -4.15
N VAL A 382 14.47 6.78 -4.91
CA VAL A 382 14.98 7.14 -6.25
C VAL A 382 16.14 8.16 -6.20
N GLY A 383 16.76 8.32 -5.02
CA GLY A 383 17.97 9.12 -4.85
C GLY A 383 17.72 10.63 -4.90
N LEU A 384 16.47 11.06 -4.75
CA LEU A 384 16.11 12.46 -4.65
C LEU A 384 16.00 12.81 -3.16
N MET A 385 16.88 13.69 -2.67
CA MET A 385 16.73 14.19 -1.30
C MET A 385 15.63 15.26 -1.28
N PRO A 386 14.68 15.20 -0.33
CA PRO A 386 13.70 16.27 -0.14
C PRO A 386 14.41 17.62 0.07
N GLY A 387 14.07 18.61 -0.74
CA GLY A 387 14.53 20.00 -0.58
C GLY A 387 15.71 20.46 -1.44
N ASP A 388 16.44 19.55 -2.11
CA ASP A 388 17.67 19.97 -2.81
C ASP A 388 17.41 20.55 -4.22
N GLN A 389 16.44 20.04 -4.99
CA GLN A 389 16.01 20.59 -6.28
C GLN A 389 14.58 20.15 -6.63
N ALA A 390 13.89 20.91 -7.48
CA ALA A 390 12.62 20.49 -8.07
C ALA A 390 12.83 19.17 -8.85
N VAL A 391 11.95 18.18 -8.64
CA VAL A 391 12.14 16.81 -9.13
C VAL A 391 12.35 16.75 -10.65
N GLU A 392 11.69 17.61 -11.41
CA GLU A 392 11.87 17.71 -12.87
C GLU A 392 13.27 18.18 -13.31
N LYS A 393 14.02 18.83 -12.42
CA LYS A 393 15.40 19.29 -12.67
C LYS A 393 16.46 18.28 -12.19
N ALA A 394 16.07 17.30 -11.39
CA ALA A 394 16.99 16.27 -10.92
C ALA A 394 17.60 15.52 -12.11
N GLN A 395 18.87 15.14 -11.97
CA GLN A 395 19.61 14.45 -13.03
C GLN A 395 19.11 13.01 -13.17
N VAL A 396 18.93 12.51 -14.40
CA VAL A 396 18.52 11.10 -14.61
C VAL A 396 19.53 10.11 -14.01
N ALA A 397 20.80 10.49 -13.93
CA ALA A 397 21.85 9.68 -13.30
C ALA A 397 21.64 9.44 -11.80
N THR A 398 20.76 10.20 -11.12
CA THR A 398 20.40 9.93 -9.72
C THR A 398 19.34 8.84 -9.60
N LEU A 399 18.62 8.51 -10.67
CA LEU A 399 17.60 7.47 -10.66
C LEU A 399 18.26 6.08 -10.57
N LYS A 400 18.16 5.45 -9.40
CA LYS A 400 18.79 4.13 -9.16
C LYS A 400 18.30 3.00 -10.06
N SER A 401 17.09 3.11 -10.59
CA SER A 401 16.49 2.16 -11.53
C SER A 401 17.05 2.27 -12.95
N VAL A 402 17.78 3.34 -13.26
CA VAL A 402 18.45 3.55 -14.54
C VAL A 402 19.89 3.06 -14.41
N PRO A 403 20.30 1.99 -15.11
CA PRO A 403 21.68 1.53 -15.07
C PRO A 403 22.66 2.63 -15.48
N ASP A 404 23.84 2.70 -14.87
CA ASP A 404 24.82 3.77 -15.13
C ASP A 404 25.17 3.93 -16.63
N ALA A 405 25.27 2.81 -17.36
CA ALA A 405 25.50 2.81 -18.81
C ALA A 405 24.34 3.45 -19.58
N VAL A 406 23.10 3.21 -19.15
CA VAL A 406 21.89 3.84 -19.68
C VAL A 406 21.86 5.32 -19.32
N GLY A 407 22.17 5.69 -18.08
CA GLY A 407 22.24 7.10 -17.67
C GLY A 407 23.22 7.91 -18.53
N LYS A 408 24.39 7.34 -18.84
CA LYS A 408 25.36 7.93 -19.79
C LYS A 408 24.80 7.99 -21.21
N GLY A 409 24.08 6.96 -21.66
CA GLY A 409 23.40 6.94 -22.96
C GLY A 409 22.33 8.02 -23.09
N LEU A 410 21.48 8.18 -22.06
CA LEU A 410 20.45 9.20 -21.97
C LEU A 410 21.05 10.60 -22.05
N ALA A 411 22.15 10.85 -21.32
CA ALA A 411 22.88 12.11 -21.40
C ALA A 411 23.41 12.40 -22.82
N LYS A 412 23.96 11.39 -23.52
CA LYS A 412 24.44 11.54 -24.92
C LYS A 412 23.33 11.93 -25.89
N ILE A 413 22.09 11.49 -25.66
CA ILE A 413 20.94 11.82 -26.51
C ILE A 413 20.17 13.06 -26.01
N GLY A 414 20.73 13.81 -25.07
CA GLY A 414 20.18 15.08 -24.58
C GLY A 414 19.09 14.93 -23.51
N ILE A 415 18.92 13.75 -22.91
CA ILE A 415 18.00 13.50 -21.79
C ILE A 415 18.83 13.43 -20.51
N THR A 416 19.01 14.58 -19.87
CA THR A 416 19.80 14.72 -18.65
C THR A 416 18.96 14.85 -17.39
N THR A 417 17.68 15.26 -17.49
CA THR A 417 16.81 15.43 -16.32
C THR A 417 15.60 14.48 -16.27
N VAL A 418 15.09 14.22 -15.06
CA VAL A 418 13.84 13.47 -14.84
C VAL A 418 12.68 14.15 -15.59
N GLY A 419 12.68 15.49 -15.62
CA GLY A 419 11.91 16.37 -16.49
C GLY A 419 11.74 15.87 -17.92
N GLN A 420 12.89 15.68 -18.56
CA GLN A 420 13.01 15.30 -19.95
C GLN A 420 12.66 13.82 -20.16
N LEU A 421 13.08 12.94 -19.24
CA LEU A 421 12.79 11.52 -19.32
C LEU A 421 11.28 11.23 -19.23
N ALA A 422 10.55 11.93 -18.37
CA ALA A 422 9.09 11.77 -18.23
C ALA A 422 8.30 12.15 -19.49
N LYS A 423 8.86 13.04 -20.32
CA LYS A 423 8.24 13.54 -21.57
C LYS A 423 8.68 12.74 -22.79
N ALA A 424 9.68 11.87 -22.66
CA ALA A 424 10.22 11.11 -23.78
C ALA A 424 9.22 10.05 -24.25
N ASP A 425 9.07 9.91 -25.56
CA ASP A 425 8.35 8.77 -26.15
C ASP A 425 9.22 7.50 -26.02
N PRO A 426 8.73 6.43 -25.35
CA PRO A 426 9.57 5.25 -25.07
C PRO A 426 10.09 4.52 -26.31
N GLN A 427 9.35 4.52 -27.42
CA GLN A 427 9.78 3.89 -28.67
C GLN A 427 10.91 4.67 -29.32
N GLN A 428 10.78 5.99 -29.40
CA GLN A 428 11.86 6.86 -29.88
C GLN A 428 13.07 6.78 -28.95
N LEU A 429 12.85 6.71 -27.65
CA LEU A 429 13.89 6.60 -26.65
C LEU A 429 14.73 5.32 -26.83
N ALA A 430 14.08 4.17 -27.03
CA ALA A 430 14.75 2.90 -27.24
C ALA A 430 15.61 2.90 -28.51
N THR A 431 15.10 3.49 -29.59
CA THR A 431 15.85 3.66 -30.86
C THR A 431 17.07 4.55 -30.65
N LYS A 432 16.90 5.74 -30.04
CA LYS A 432 18.01 6.67 -29.80
C LYS A 432 19.09 6.09 -28.89
N LEU A 433 18.71 5.31 -27.86
CA LEU A 433 19.67 4.63 -27.00
C LEU A 433 20.45 3.55 -27.76
N ARG A 434 19.78 2.78 -28.62
CA ARG A 434 20.44 1.80 -29.49
C ARG A 434 21.46 2.46 -30.43
N ASP A 435 21.08 3.58 -31.04
CA ASP A 435 21.96 4.37 -31.90
C ASP A 435 23.17 4.94 -31.14
N ALA A 436 22.99 5.21 -29.83
CA ALA A 436 24.07 5.63 -28.93
C ALA A 436 24.91 4.46 -28.37
N GLY A 437 24.69 3.23 -28.85
CA GLY A 437 25.41 2.04 -28.44
C GLY A 437 24.96 1.44 -27.10
N VAL A 438 23.76 1.79 -26.64
CA VAL A 438 23.16 1.28 -25.39
C VAL A 438 21.97 0.38 -25.73
N SER A 439 22.05 -0.90 -25.36
CA SER A 439 20.91 -1.81 -25.50
C SER A 439 19.85 -1.50 -24.46
N ALA A 440 18.67 -1.08 -24.90
CA ALA A 440 17.48 -0.91 -24.09
C ALA A 440 16.25 -1.40 -24.87
N SER A 441 15.39 -2.19 -24.22
CA SER A 441 14.11 -2.60 -24.82
C SER A 441 13.08 -1.46 -24.70
N ILE A 442 11.99 -1.56 -25.46
CA ILE A 442 10.85 -0.64 -25.31
C ILE A 442 10.23 -0.78 -23.92
N ALA A 443 10.23 -1.98 -23.34
CA ALA A 443 9.74 -2.20 -21.99
C ALA A 443 10.60 -1.44 -20.96
N ASP A 444 11.93 -1.49 -21.10
CA ASP A 444 12.85 -0.77 -20.22
C ASP A 444 12.63 0.74 -20.29
N THR A 445 12.59 1.30 -21.51
CA THR A 445 12.40 2.74 -21.70
C THR A 445 11.02 3.22 -21.25
N THR A 446 10.00 2.37 -21.37
CA THR A 446 8.66 2.66 -20.83
C THR A 446 8.70 2.67 -19.30
N GLY A 447 9.36 1.70 -18.68
CA GLY A 447 9.59 1.64 -17.23
C GLY A 447 10.22 2.92 -16.70
N TRP A 448 11.31 3.37 -17.32
CA TRP A 448 12.01 4.58 -16.90
C TRP A 448 11.19 5.85 -17.11
N ALA A 449 10.47 5.96 -18.24
CA ALA A 449 9.63 7.11 -18.53
C ALA A 449 8.44 7.21 -17.55
N VAL A 450 7.74 6.10 -17.29
CA VAL A 450 6.63 6.03 -16.34
C VAL A 450 7.09 6.35 -14.93
N GLN A 451 8.22 5.80 -14.50
CA GLN A 451 8.80 6.14 -13.20
C GLN A 451 9.09 7.64 -13.09
N ALA A 452 9.67 8.25 -14.12
CA ALA A 452 9.93 9.69 -14.15
C ALA A 452 8.64 10.52 -14.12
N GLN A 453 7.57 10.09 -14.80
CA GLN A 453 6.25 10.72 -14.75
C GLN A 453 5.64 10.67 -13.35
N MET A 454 5.68 9.50 -12.71
CA MET A 454 5.17 9.32 -11.35
C MET A 454 5.93 10.20 -10.37
N LEU A 455 7.26 10.25 -10.44
CA LEU A 455 8.08 11.12 -9.59
C LEU A 455 7.71 12.60 -9.74
N GLN A 456 7.44 13.08 -10.96
CA GLN A 456 6.98 14.45 -11.18
C GLN A 456 5.62 14.71 -10.54
N GLY A 457 4.67 13.78 -10.69
CA GLY A 457 3.35 13.94 -10.10
C GLY A 457 3.35 13.84 -8.57
N LEU A 458 4.33 13.15 -7.98
CA LEU A 458 4.56 13.15 -6.52
C LEU A 458 5.10 14.50 -6.02
N ALA A 459 5.88 15.22 -6.83
CA ALA A 459 6.51 16.49 -6.44
C ALA A 459 5.59 17.71 -6.60
N GLY A 460 4.60 17.62 -7.48
CA GLY A 460 3.65 18.70 -7.77
C GLY A 460 2.43 18.74 -6.85
N LYS A 461 2.34 17.84 -5.87
CA LYS A 461 1.25 17.72 -4.89
C LYS A 461 1.84 17.78 -3.49
#